data_AF-A0A0G1NDH4-F1
#
_entry.id   AF-A0A0G1NDH4-F1
#
_cell.length_a   1.000
_cell.length_b   1.000
_cell.length_c   1.000
_cell.angle_alpha   90.00
_cell.angle_beta   90.00
_cell.angle_gamma   90.00
#
_symmetry.space_group_name_H-M   'P 1'
#
loop_
_entity.id
_entity.type
_entity.pdbx_description
1 polymer ?
#
loop_
_entity_poly.entity_id
_entity_poly.type
_entity_poly.pdbx_seq_one_letter_code
_entity_poly.pdbx_strand_id
1 'polypeptide(L)'
;MSFLRLIKSTTQGVWSLIKLGTFIVFSWIAAHLFALFGVFVAVGYPIAWLIAPKRVLCLACRAGKPGQRCEFCQREISHRHDRTPSSLRSLLLNTATLAILALTSIGLVAVEVAVLNQFGVSTTLTKKTVSVLIPNDKQHKLGEVFPLNLEVTGVQTAINAIQMDLSYDPEFLKVVKIDKTDSFATIFIQEEVNNTIGYLRLSGGLPNPGFTQPAGKFATVYFQTQKPGPTQVEFLPSSIVLANDGRGTNVLKEFASVNYLIMPERASALEEIEVPVVTEEIDASVLGKDTLTNPGTKLDFSDQTKVLGKSISATENEAQTPASFWTTIGQGFVSFMSVVDHFILSVLDSVVSIFTR
;
A
#
# COMPACT_ATOMS: atom_id res chain seq x y z
N MET A 1 55.80 19.62 20.09
CA MET A 1 54.93 18.86 21.02
C MET A 1 53.45 19.30 21.05
N SER A 2 53.10 20.59 20.87
CA SER A 2 51.70 21.06 21.01
C SER A 2 50.73 20.44 19.98
N PHE A 3 51.06 20.50 18.68
CA PHE A 3 50.16 20.11 17.58
C PHE A 3 49.69 18.65 17.64
N LEU A 4 50.58 17.71 17.97
CA LEU A 4 50.26 16.28 18.13
C LEU A 4 49.30 16.01 19.31
N ARG A 5 49.30 16.83 20.37
CA ARG A 5 48.33 16.71 21.46
C ARG A 5 46.93 17.19 21.03
N LEU A 6 46.86 18.24 20.21
CA LEU A 6 45.59 18.76 19.66
C LEU A 6 44.92 17.75 18.71
N ILE A 7 45.69 17.10 17.84
CA ILE A 7 45.19 16.03 16.96
C ILE A 7 44.73 14.82 17.78
N LYS A 8 45.48 14.46 18.83
CA LYS A 8 45.10 13.32 19.68
C LYS A 8 43.83 13.57 20.50
N SER A 9 43.59 14.80 20.99
CA SER A 9 42.34 15.12 21.69
C SER A 9 41.13 15.20 20.75
N THR A 10 41.29 15.77 19.55
CA THR A 10 40.19 15.83 18.55
C THR A 10 39.80 14.45 18.03
N THR A 11 40.77 13.60 17.66
CA THR A 11 40.50 12.20 17.27
C THR A 11 39.83 11.39 18.38
N GLN A 12 40.23 11.58 19.64
CA GLN A 12 39.58 10.95 20.80
C GLN A 12 38.14 11.46 21.03
N GLY A 13 37.88 12.75 20.79
CA GLY A 13 36.54 13.34 20.81
C GLY A 13 35.64 12.75 19.73
N VAL A 14 36.11 12.71 18.47
CA VAL A 14 35.39 12.12 17.34
C VAL A 14 35.05 10.65 17.60
N TRP A 15 36.00 9.86 18.10
CA TRP A 15 35.74 8.44 18.41
C TRP A 15 34.73 8.25 19.54
N SER A 16 34.69 9.17 20.50
CA SER A 16 33.69 9.16 21.59
C SER A 16 32.30 9.51 21.08
N LEU A 17 32.17 10.47 20.14
CA LEU A 17 30.91 10.79 19.46
C LEU A 17 30.40 9.63 18.60
N ILE A 18 31.29 8.97 17.84
CA ILE A 18 30.93 7.78 17.04
C ILE A 18 30.38 6.68 17.96
N LYS A 19 31.04 6.40 19.09
CA LYS A 19 30.54 5.44 20.09
C LYS A 19 29.17 5.80 20.64
N LEU A 20 28.94 7.07 20.96
CA LEU A 20 27.66 7.54 21.48
C LEU A 20 26.54 7.37 20.43
N GLY A 21 26.77 7.80 19.19
CA GLY A 21 25.81 7.62 18.10
C GLY A 21 25.51 6.14 17.83
N THR A 22 26.55 5.30 17.81
CA THR A 22 26.43 3.84 17.65
C THR A 22 25.60 3.23 18.79
N PHE A 23 25.84 3.64 20.04
CA PHE A 23 25.07 3.18 21.20
C PHE A 23 23.59 3.59 21.13
N ILE A 24 23.30 4.84 20.73
CA ILE A 24 21.92 5.34 20.57
C ILE A 24 21.19 4.50 19.50
N VAL A 25 21.79 4.31 18.33
CA VAL A 25 21.19 3.52 17.24
C VAL A 25 20.93 2.06 17.68
N PHE A 26 21.89 1.40 18.32
CA PHE A 26 21.67 0.02 18.80
C PHE A 26 20.65 -0.07 19.93
N SER A 27 20.61 0.90 20.85
CA SER A 27 19.61 0.95 21.93
C SER A 27 18.20 1.13 21.37
N TRP A 28 18.07 1.96 20.33
CA TRP A 28 16.81 2.22 19.65
C TRP A 28 16.33 1.00 18.85
N ILE A 29 17.21 0.35 18.08
CA ILE A 29 16.91 -0.93 17.40
C ILE A 29 16.49 -2.00 18.42
N ALA A 30 17.20 -2.10 19.55
CA ALA A 30 16.89 -3.07 20.59
C ALA A 30 15.49 -2.85 21.20
N ALA A 31 15.09 -1.60 21.42
CA ALA A 31 13.74 -1.27 21.89
C ALA A 31 12.66 -1.70 20.88
N HIS A 32 12.85 -1.45 19.58
CA HIS A 32 11.90 -1.85 18.54
C HIS A 32 11.78 -3.37 18.41
N LEU A 33 12.91 -4.09 18.41
CA LEU A 33 12.92 -5.56 18.43
C LEU A 33 12.26 -6.13 19.69
N PHE A 34 12.42 -5.49 20.84
CA PHE A 34 11.79 -5.93 22.10
C PHE A 34 10.32 -5.52 22.21
N ALA A 35 9.87 -4.45 21.56
CA ALA A 35 8.46 -4.14 21.39
C ALA A 35 7.76 -5.20 20.53
N LEU A 36 8.41 -5.65 19.45
CA LEU A 36 7.88 -6.68 18.55
C LEU A 36 7.87 -8.09 19.18
N PHE A 37 8.99 -8.53 19.76
CA PHE A 37 9.15 -9.92 20.22
C PHE A 37 9.03 -10.10 21.75
N GLY A 38 9.10 -9.04 22.54
CA GLY A 38 9.23 -9.12 24.00
C GLY A 38 8.05 -9.79 24.69
N VAL A 39 6.81 -9.63 24.17
CA VAL A 39 5.62 -10.32 24.69
C VAL A 39 5.74 -11.84 24.48
N PHE A 40 6.14 -12.28 23.29
CA PHE A 40 6.38 -13.70 22.99
C PHE A 40 7.52 -14.27 23.83
N VAL A 41 8.58 -13.50 24.07
CA VAL A 41 9.68 -13.90 24.96
C VAL A 41 9.20 -14.00 26.41
N ALA A 42 8.39 -13.06 26.90
CA ALA A 42 7.83 -13.09 28.25
C ALA A 42 6.88 -14.28 28.48
N VAL A 43 6.00 -14.60 27.53
CA VAL A 43 5.09 -15.75 27.60
C VAL A 43 5.84 -17.08 27.39
N GLY A 44 6.79 -17.12 26.47
CA GLY A 44 7.59 -18.30 26.16
C GLY A 44 8.58 -18.69 27.26
N TYR A 45 9.09 -17.72 28.04
CA TYR A 45 10.07 -17.96 29.11
C TYR A 45 9.61 -18.97 30.20
N PRO A 46 8.42 -18.84 30.83
CA PRO A 46 7.93 -19.83 31.78
C PRO A 46 7.62 -21.19 31.12
N ILE A 47 7.12 -21.20 29.88
CA ILE A 47 6.83 -22.44 29.13
C ILE A 47 8.14 -23.21 28.83
N ALA A 48 9.17 -22.51 28.37
CA ALA A 48 10.50 -23.07 28.13
C ALA A 48 11.13 -23.61 29.41
N TRP A 49 10.85 -23.01 30.58
CA TRP A 49 11.33 -23.52 31.86
C TRP A 49 10.60 -24.78 32.30
N LEU A 50 9.29 -24.90 32.03
CA LEU A 50 8.54 -26.13 32.30
C LEU A 50 9.04 -27.30 31.44
N ILE A 51 9.35 -27.05 30.16
CA ILE A 51 9.82 -28.07 29.21
C ILE A 51 11.30 -28.42 29.44
N ALA A 52 12.15 -27.42 29.66
CA ALA A 52 13.61 -27.57 29.73
C ALA A 52 14.24 -26.67 30.81
N PRO A 53 14.00 -26.93 32.11
CA PRO A 53 14.42 -26.04 33.21
C PRO A 53 15.94 -25.88 33.35
N LYS A 54 16.73 -26.79 32.74
CA LYS A 54 18.21 -26.70 32.68
C LYS A 54 18.72 -25.82 31.53
N ARG A 55 17.88 -25.42 30.57
CA ARG A 55 18.25 -24.57 29.42
C ARG A 55 17.86 -23.10 29.59
N VAL A 56 16.95 -22.78 30.52
CA VAL A 56 16.47 -21.41 30.74
C VAL A 56 17.37 -20.65 31.71
N LEU A 57 17.92 -19.53 31.26
CA LEU A 57 18.82 -18.65 32.01
C LEU A 57 18.03 -17.73 32.96
N CYS A 58 18.50 -17.55 34.19
CA CYS A 58 18.02 -16.45 35.03
C CYS A 58 18.67 -15.13 34.60
N LEU A 59 17.83 -14.19 34.15
CA LEU A 59 18.23 -12.87 33.63
C LEU A 59 18.97 -12.05 34.69
N ALA A 60 18.46 -12.00 35.93
CA ALA A 60 19.13 -11.29 37.03
C ALA A 60 20.51 -11.89 37.37
N CYS A 61 20.69 -13.21 37.25
CA CYS A 61 22.02 -13.83 37.39
C CYS A 61 22.96 -13.49 36.22
N ARG A 62 22.42 -13.30 35.01
CA ARG A 62 23.20 -12.97 33.81
C ARG A 62 23.60 -11.49 33.76
N ALA A 63 22.73 -10.60 34.23
CA ALA A 63 22.96 -9.15 34.25
C ALA A 63 23.80 -8.69 35.46
N GLY A 64 23.74 -9.40 36.59
CA GLY A 64 24.47 -9.05 37.81
C GLY A 64 25.98 -9.38 37.77
N LYS A 65 26.73 -8.76 38.69
CA LYS A 65 28.19 -8.93 38.78
C LYS A 65 28.58 -10.23 39.51
N PRO A 66 29.67 -10.90 39.13
CA PRO A 66 30.19 -12.05 39.86
C PRO A 66 30.43 -11.77 41.36
N GLY A 67 30.17 -12.75 42.21
CA GLY A 67 30.37 -12.65 43.67
C GLY A 67 29.26 -11.91 44.43
N GLN A 68 28.29 -11.29 43.75
CA GLN A 68 27.10 -10.74 44.39
C GLN A 68 26.01 -11.81 44.56
N ARG A 69 25.11 -11.66 45.54
CA ARG A 69 23.90 -12.48 45.64
C ARG A 69 22.84 -11.94 44.68
N CYS A 70 22.29 -12.80 43.83
CA CYS A 70 21.19 -12.48 42.93
C CYS A 70 19.88 -12.27 43.72
N GLU A 71 19.21 -11.14 43.50
CA GLU A 71 17.97 -10.77 44.18
C GLU A 71 16.82 -11.77 43.92
N PHE A 72 16.76 -12.35 42.71
CA PHE A 72 15.66 -13.24 42.31
C PHE A 72 15.86 -14.67 42.80
N CYS A 73 17.09 -15.19 42.72
CA CYS A 73 17.41 -16.59 43.06
C CYS A 73 18.03 -16.75 44.45
N GLN A 74 18.43 -15.66 45.12
CA GLN A 74 19.11 -15.64 46.43
C GLN A 74 20.37 -16.53 46.48
N ARG A 75 21.05 -16.67 45.33
CA ARG A 75 22.27 -17.44 45.12
C ARG A 75 23.39 -16.55 44.60
N GLU A 76 24.63 -16.96 44.83
CA GLU A 76 25.80 -16.24 44.35
C GLU A 76 25.94 -16.32 42.81
N ILE A 77 26.21 -15.16 42.21
CA ILE A 77 26.39 -15.01 40.77
C ILE A 77 27.77 -15.49 40.36
N SER A 78 27.82 -16.42 39.40
CA SER A 78 29.06 -16.91 38.80
C SER A 78 28.88 -17.00 37.30
N HIS A 79 29.75 -16.33 36.54
CA HIS A 79 29.70 -16.35 35.07
C HIS A 79 30.37 -17.61 34.47
N ARG A 80 30.95 -18.50 35.29
CA ARG A 80 31.50 -19.79 34.83
C ARG A 80 30.43 -20.85 34.57
N HIS A 81 29.25 -20.72 35.19
CA HIS A 81 28.17 -21.69 35.09
C HIS A 81 26.85 -20.93 34.99
N ASP A 82 26.20 -21.00 33.84
CA ASP A 82 24.90 -20.38 33.64
C ASP A 82 23.88 -20.90 34.68
N ARG A 83 23.24 -19.96 35.38
CA ARG A 83 22.32 -20.25 36.49
C ARG A 83 20.88 -20.20 35.98
N THR A 84 20.13 -21.26 36.24
CA THR A 84 18.70 -21.35 35.91
C THR A 84 17.84 -20.92 37.10
N PRO A 85 16.60 -20.39 36.88
CA PRO A 85 15.71 -20.06 37.98
C PRO A 85 15.30 -21.34 38.74
N SER A 86 15.50 -21.34 40.06
CA SER A 86 15.39 -22.52 40.91
C SER A 86 14.14 -22.57 41.78
N SER A 87 13.30 -21.53 41.72
CA SER A 87 12.03 -21.43 42.46
C SER A 87 10.97 -20.75 41.60
N LEU A 88 9.70 -21.05 41.84
CA LEU A 88 8.58 -20.39 41.15
C LEU A 88 8.62 -18.87 41.32
N ARG A 89 9.01 -18.37 42.51
CA ARG A 89 9.25 -16.94 42.75
C ARG A 89 10.31 -16.39 41.80
N SER A 90 11.45 -17.06 41.66
CA SER A 90 12.50 -16.60 40.74
C SER A 90 12.04 -16.66 39.29
N LEU A 91 11.25 -17.67 38.89
CA LEU A 91 10.67 -17.75 37.55
C LEU A 91 9.76 -16.54 37.28
N LEU A 92 8.77 -16.29 38.15
CA LEU A 92 7.82 -15.19 38.03
C LEU A 92 8.51 -13.83 38.01
N LEU A 93 9.57 -13.61 38.79
CA LEU A 93 10.32 -12.34 38.77
C LEU A 93 11.06 -12.11 37.43
N ASN A 94 11.65 -13.15 36.84
CA ASN A 94 12.25 -13.03 35.50
C ASN A 94 11.16 -12.80 34.43
N THR A 95 10.05 -13.53 34.48
CA THR A 95 8.90 -13.34 33.58
C THR A 95 8.32 -11.92 33.68
N ALA A 96 8.12 -11.41 34.89
CA ALA A 96 7.63 -10.05 35.13
C ALA A 96 8.64 -8.99 34.61
N THR A 97 9.94 -9.23 34.76
CA THR A 97 10.98 -8.35 34.21
C THR A 97 10.89 -8.27 32.68
N LEU A 98 10.72 -9.42 31.99
CA LEU A 98 10.52 -9.46 30.54
C LEU A 98 9.23 -8.75 30.11
N ALA A 99 8.13 -8.98 30.83
CA ALA A 99 6.85 -8.32 30.53
C ALA A 99 6.93 -6.79 30.72
N ILE A 100 7.57 -6.31 31.80
CA ILE A 100 7.78 -4.87 32.03
C ILE A 100 8.67 -4.26 30.94
N LEU A 101 9.76 -4.94 30.55
CA LEU A 101 10.62 -4.49 29.44
C LEU A 101 9.85 -4.45 28.11
N ALA A 102 8.92 -5.37 27.88
CA ALA A 102 8.13 -5.42 26.65
C ALA A 102 7.13 -4.26 26.62
N LEU A 103 6.37 -4.06 27.70
CA LEU A 103 5.39 -2.97 27.83
C LEU A 103 6.06 -1.59 27.78
N THR A 104 7.23 -1.42 28.40
CA THR A 104 7.98 -0.16 28.33
C THR A 104 8.56 0.09 26.93
N SER A 105 9.00 -0.96 26.22
CA SER A 105 9.45 -0.84 24.82
C SER A 105 8.28 -0.47 23.89
N ILE A 106 7.12 -1.11 24.05
CA ILE A 106 5.89 -0.77 23.32
C ILE A 106 5.47 0.68 23.60
N GLY A 107 5.50 1.10 24.87
CA GLY A 107 5.21 2.47 25.26
C GLY A 107 6.18 3.49 24.65
N LEU A 108 7.47 3.16 24.52
CA LEU A 108 8.46 4.00 23.87
C LEU A 108 8.15 4.19 22.38
N VAL A 109 7.85 3.10 21.65
CA VAL A 109 7.46 3.15 20.23
C VAL A 109 6.16 3.96 20.05
N ALA A 110 5.18 3.79 20.93
CA ALA A 110 3.93 4.56 20.89
C ALA A 110 4.17 6.07 21.13
N VAL A 111 5.07 6.44 22.05
CA VAL A 111 5.47 7.83 22.27
C VAL A 111 6.25 8.39 21.08
N GLU A 112 7.15 7.62 20.48
CA GLU A 112 7.90 8.00 19.28
C GLU A 112 6.94 8.29 18.11
N VAL A 113 6.00 7.39 17.85
CA VAL A 113 4.93 7.59 16.84
C VAL A 113 4.09 8.83 17.16
N ALA A 114 3.73 9.09 18.42
CA ALA A 114 2.99 10.29 18.80
C ALA A 114 3.80 11.58 18.58
N VAL A 115 5.10 11.57 18.87
CA VAL A 115 6.01 12.71 18.67
C VAL A 115 6.24 12.98 17.18
N LEU A 116 6.53 11.95 16.38
CA LEU A 116 6.69 12.09 14.93
C LEU A 116 5.42 12.65 14.28
N ASN A 117 4.25 12.16 14.72
CA ASN A 117 2.95 12.68 14.32
C ASN A 117 2.78 14.17 14.68
N GLN A 118 3.18 14.61 15.89
CA GLN A 118 3.12 16.02 16.28
C GLN A 118 4.01 16.92 15.41
N PHE A 119 5.12 16.39 14.87
CA PHE A 119 6.00 17.09 13.94
C PHE A 119 5.61 16.94 12.46
N GLY A 120 4.41 16.43 12.16
CA GLY A 120 3.89 16.29 10.80
C GLY A 120 4.50 15.12 10.01
N VAL A 121 5.38 14.32 10.62
CA VAL A 121 5.91 13.09 10.03
C VAL A 121 4.87 11.98 10.21
N SER A 122 3.99 11.82 9.20
CA SER A 122 3.00 10.74 9.18
C SER A 122 3.66 9.37 9.10
N THR A 123 3.87 8.73 10.25
CA THR A 123 4.24 7.31 10.34
C THR A 123 3.03 6.38 10.22
N THR A 124 1.82 6.91 10.43
CA THR A 124 0.57 6.19 10.18
C THR A 124 0.42 5.93 8.68
N LEU A 125 0.59 4.68 8.27
CA LEU A 125 0.20 4.21 6.93
C LEU A 125 -1.33 4.20 6.85
N THR A 126 -1.96 5.37 6.68
CA THR A 126 -3.40 5.47 6.46
C THR A 126 -3.76 4.59 5.27
N LYS A 127 -4.46 3.50 5.55
CA LYS A 127 -4.78 2.49 4.54
C LYS A 127 -5.49 3.17 3.39
N LYS A 128 -4.91 3.09 2.20
CA LYS A 128 -5.57 3.57 0.98
C LYS A 128 -6.84 2.75 0.79
N THR A 129 -7.97 3.40 0.98
CA THR A 129 -9.29 2.78 1.17
C THR A 129 -10.31 3.33 0.17
N VAL A 130 -10.10 4.56 -0.29
CA VAL A 130 -10.98 5.20 -1.27
C VAL A 130 -10.70 4.66 -2.66
N SER A 131 -11.74 4.18 -3.33
CA SER A 131 -11.71 3.73 -4.73
C SER A 131 -12.70 4.57 -5.52
N VAL A 132 -12.34 4.98 -6.74
CA VAL A 132 -13.25 5.75 -7.62
C VAL A 132 -13.96 4.78 -8.56
N LEU A 133 -15.29 4.86 -8.63
CA LEU A 133 -16.09 4.02 -9.51
C LEU A 133 -16.31 4.71 -10.87
N ILE A 134 -16.38 3.88 -11.90
CA ILE A 134 -16.86 4.23 -13.24
C ILE A 134 -18.05 3.31 -13.54
N PRO A 135 -19.21 3.83 -13.98
CA PRO A 135 -20.38 3.00 -14.31
C PRO A 135 -20.11 1.92 -15.36
N ASN A 136 -20.88 0.82 -15.28
CA ASN A 136 -20.69 -0.38 -16.08
C ASN A 136 -21.29 -0.33 -17.50
N ASP A 137 -21.83 0.82 -17.95
CA ASP A 137 -22.23 0.94 -19.35
C ASP A 137 -20.96 0.99 -20.22
N LYS A 138 -20.90 0.11 -21.22
CA LYS A 138 -19.70 -0.09 -22.05
C LYS A 138 -19.99 0.12 -23.53
N GLN A 139 -21.22 0.46 -23.91
CA GLN A 139 -21.62 0.56 -25.32
C GLN A 139 -22.47 1.80 -25.55
N HIS A 140 -21.94 2.73 -26.32
CA HIS A 140 -22.63 3.97 -26.71
C HIS A 140 -22.75 4.04 -28.23
N LYS A 141 -23.77 4.73 -28.73
CA LYS A 141 -23.90 4.98 -30.17
C LYS A 141 -23.04 6.18 -30.57
N LEU A 142 -22.68 6.28 -31.84
CA LEU A 142 -22.08 7.47 -32.42
C LEU A 142 -23.00 8.70 -32.23
N GLY A 143 -22.44 9.85 -31.86
CA GLY A 143 -23.17 11.09 -31.57
C GLY A 143 -23.86 11.16 -30.20
N GLU A 144 -23.94 10.05 -29.46
CA GLU A 144 -24.54 9.96 -28.13
C GLU A 144 -23.78 10.79 -27.10
N VAL A 145 -24.50 11.41 -26.17
CA VAL A 145 -23.92 12.09 -24.99
C VAL A 145 -24.27 11.28 -23.74
N PHE A 146 -23.25 10.69 -23.10
CA PHE A 146 -23.42 9.81 -21.94
C PHE A 146 -22.77 10.39 -20.66
N PRO A 147 -23.33 10.11 -19.46
CA PRO A 147 -22.79 10.57 -18.20
C PRO A 147 -21.77 9.57 -17.60
N LEU A 148 -20.56 10.07 -17.30
CA LEU A 148 -19.60 9.45 -16.40
C LEU A 148 -19.76 10.03 -14.99
N ASN A 149 -20.34 9.27 -14.06
CA ASN A 149 -20.35 9.65 -12.65
C ASN A 149 -18.97 9.41 -12.03
N LEU A 150 -18.43 10.44 -11.38
CA LEU A 150 -17.21 10.38 -10.59
C LEU A 150 -17.61 10.19 -9.13
N GLU A 151 -17.60 8.95 -8.66
CA GLU A 151 -18.06 8.56 -7.32
C GLU A 151 -16.91 7.96 -6.50
N VAL A 152 -16.71 8.44 -5.28
CA VAL A 152 -15.76 7.86 -4.31
C VAL A 152 -16.48 6.85 -3.43
N THR A 153 -15.83 5.72 -3.15
CA THR A 153 -16.35 4.65 -2.30
C THR A 153 -15.27 4.09 -1.39
N GLY A 154 -15.66 3.47 -0.27
CA GLY A 154 -14.72 2.89 0.69
C GLY A 154 -14.11 3.92 1.65
N VAL A 155 -14.74 5.08 1.82
CA VAL A 155 -14.28 6.14 2.74
C VAL A 155 -14.32 5.65 4.19
N GLN A 156 -13.15 5.46 4.81
CA GLN A 156 -13.00 5.06 6.22
C GLN A 156 -12.46 6.18 7.13
N THR A 157 -11.84 7.19 6.53
CA THR A 157 -11.35 8.40 7.20
C THR A 157 -12.00 9.59 6.51
N ALA A 158 -12.36 10.63 7.26
CA ALA A 158 -12.91 11.85 6.68
C ALA A 158 -11.98 12.38 5.59
N ILE A 159 -12.52 12.82 4.45
CA ILE A 159 -11.76 13.41 3.34
C ILE A 159 -12.13 14.88 3.16
N ASN A 160 -11.18 15.74 2.80
CA ASN A 160 -11.44 17.19 2.66
C ASN A 160 -11.13 17.76 1.27
N ALA A 161 -10.24 17.14 0.51
CA ALA A 161 -9.85 17.61 -0.82
C ALA A 161 -9.66 16.43 -1.77
N ILE A 162 -10.09 16.62 -3.02
CA ILE A 162 -10.03 15.64 -4.09
C ILE A 162 -9.56 16.34 -5.36
N GLN A 163 -8.64 15.70 -6.07
CA GLN A 163 -8.31 16.01 -7.45
C GLN A 163 -8.48 14.74 -8.28
N MET A 164 -9.29 14.83 -9.33
CA MET A 164 -9.49 13.78 -10.30
C MET A 164 -8.97 14.26 -11.65
N ASP A 165 -7.94 13.58 -12.14
CA ASP A 165 -7.34 13.82 -13.43
C ASP A 165 -7.69 12.63 -14.33
N LEU A 166 -8.33 12.89 -15.46
CA LEU A 166 -8.80 11.88 -16.42
C LEU A 166 -8.07 12.04 -17.76
N SER A 167 -7.73 10.90 -18.34
CA SER A 167 -7.34 10.78 -19.75
C SER A 167 -8.44 10.06 -20.54
N TYR A 168 -8.67 10.51 -21.77
CA TYR A 168 -9.61 9.94 -22.74
C TYR A 168 -9.06 10.18 -24.15
N ASP A 169 -9.46 9.38 -25.14
CA ASP A 169 -9.02 9.61 -26.52
C ASP A 169 -9.84 10.72 -27.19
N PRO A 170 -9.24 11.88 -27.58
CA PRO A 170 -9.95 13.00 -28.18
C PRO A 170 -10.46 12.70 -29.61
N GLU A 171 -9.99 11.65 -30.26
CA GLU A 171 -10.55 11.21 -31.55
C GLU A 171 -11.93 10.56 -31.40
N PHE A 172 -12.19 9.91 -30.26
CA PHE A 172 -13.40 9.13 -30.01
C PHE A 172 -14.37 9.80 -29.05
N LEU A 173 -13.85 10.59 -28.09
CA LEU A 173 -14.63 11.19 -27.01
C LEU A 173 -14.34 12.69 -26.86
N LYS A 174 -15.38 13.45 -26.54
CA LYS A 174 -15.29 14.88 -26.24
C LYS A 174 -16.08 15.22 -24.99
N VAL A 175 -15.47 15.89 -24.03
CA VAL A 175 -16.19 16.44 -22.86
C VAL A 175 -17.04 17.63 -23.32
N VAL A 176 -18.34 17.55 -23.04
CA VAL A 176 -19.33 18.60 -23.38
C VAL A 176 -19.75 19.41 -22.16
N LYS A 177 -19.88 18.77 -20.99
CA LYS A 177 -20.33 19.40 -19.74
C LYS A 177 -19.70 18.69 -18.53
N ILE A 178 -19.36 19.45 -17.50
CA ILE A 178 -19.16 18.93 -16.15
C ILE A 178 -20.34 19.42 -15.30
N ASP A 179 -20.95 18.52 -14.54
CA ASP A 179 -22.09 18.78 -13.69
C ASP A 179 -21.76 18.44 -12.24
N LYS A 180 -21.96 19.42 -11.36
CA LYS A 180 -21.60 19.38 -9.94
C LYS A 180 -22.83 19.21 -9.04
N THR A 181 -23.99 18.98 -9.64
CA THR A 181 -25.24 18.70 -8.93
C THR A 181 -25.08 17.43 -8.10
N ASP A 182 -25.54 17.47 -6.85
CA ASP A 182 -25.41 16.43 -5.83
C ASP A 182 -23.95 16.07 -5.47
N SER A 183 -22.99 16.98 -5.71
CA SER A 183 -21.62 16.82 -5.22
C SER A 183 -21.57 16.95 -3.69
N PHE A 184 -20.76 16.12 -3.03
CA PHE A 184 -20.39 16.38 -1.62
C PHE A 184 -19.37 17.53 -1.49
N ALA A 185 -18.69 17.94 -2.57
CA ALA A 185 -17.73 19.04 -2.54
C ALA A 185 -18.47 20.38 -2.64
N THR A 186 -18.19 21.28 -1.70
CA THR A 186 -18.77 22.63 -1.66
C THR A 186 -17.90 23.68 -2.32
N ILE A 187 -16.61 23.38 -2.53
CA ILE A 187 -15.64 24.28 -3.15
C ILE A 187 -14.99 23.54 -4.31
N PHE A 188 -14.87 24.20 -5.46
CA PHE A 188 -14.10 23.74 -6.62
C PHE A 188 -12.98 24.75 -6.89
N ILE A 189 -11.74 24.27 -6.97
CA ILE A 189 -10.52 25.09 -7.03
C ILE A 189 -9.97 25.11 -8.46
N GLN A 190 -10.02 23.98 -9.17
CA GLN A 190 -9.58 23.86 -10.56
C GLN A 190 -10.60 23.05 -11.36
N GLU A 191 -10.93 23.53 -12.54
CA GLU A 191 -11.71 22.83 -13.55
C GLU A 191 -11.06 23.14 -14.90
N GLU A 192 -10.50 22.13 -15.53
CA GLU A 192 -9.73 22.26 -16.77
C GLU A 192 -10.10 21.12 -17.71
N VAL A 193 -10.43 21.46 -18.96
CA VAL A 193 -10.84 20.50 -19.98
C VAL A 193 -10.09 20.82 -21.27
N ASN A 194 -9.29 19.88 -21.74
CA ASN A 194 -8.57 19.98 -23.00
C ASN A 194 -8.97 18.85 -23.94
N ASN A 195 -10.03 19.10 -24.71
CA ASN A 195 -10.57 18.24 -25.76
C ASN A 195 -9.61 18.05 -26.97
N THR A 196 -8.46 18.72 -27.01
CA THR A 196 -7.46 18.55 -28.10
C THR A 196 -6.45 17.44 -27.75
N ILE A 197 -6.10 17.30 -26.47
CA ILE A 197 -5.14 16.28 -26.00
C ILE A 197 -5.81 15.13 -25.25
N GLY A 198 -7.12 15.22 -24.96
CA GLY A 198 -7.83 14.17 -24.24
C GLY A 198 -7.67 14.23 -22.72
N TYR A 199 -7.71 15.43 -22.14
CA TYR A 199 -7.44 15.63 -20.71
C TYR A 199 -8.57 16.38 -20.00
N LEU A 200 -8.82 16.01 -18.74
CA LEU A 200 -9.69 16.71 -17.81
C LEU A 200 -9.07 16.69 -16.42
N ARG A 201 -9.08 17.83 -15.72
CA ARG A 201 -8.76 17.95 -14.29
C ARG A 201 -9.91 18.62 -13.57
N LEU A 202 -10.35 18.00 -12.48
CA LEU A 202 -11.33 18.58 -11.55
C LEU A 202 -10.82 18.45 -10.11
N SER A 203 -10.53 19.59 -9.49
CA SER A 203 -10.07 19.67 -8.10
C SER A 203 -11.06 20.45 -7.25
N GLY A 204 -11.43 19.90 -6.10
CA GLY A 204 -12.42 20.47 -5.18
C GLY A 204 -12.35 19.84 -3.80
N GLY A 205 -13.26 20.24 -2.91
CA GLY A 205 -13.23 19.80 -1.52
C GLY A 205 -14.43 20.20 -0.68
N LEU A 206 -14.42 19.70 0.55
CA LEU A 206 -15.35 20.01 1.62
C LEU A 206 -14.54 20.39 2.87
N PRO A 207 -14.65 21.64 3.37
CA PRO A 207 -14.01 22.05 4.62
C PRO A 207 -14.44 21.22 5.84
N ASN A 208 -13.79 21.44 6.98
CA ASN A 208 -14.11 20.77 8.25
C ASN A 208 -15.63 20.76 8.53
N PRO A 209 -16.22 19.60 8.89
CA PRO A 209 -15.57 18.35 9.32
C PRO A 209 -15.08 17.42 8.19
N GLY A 210 -15.24 17.79 6.92
CA GLY A 210 -14.94 16.94 5.77
C GLY A 210 -16.04 15.90 5.50
N PHE A 211 -15.84 15.11 4.45
CA PHE A 211 -16.79 14.10 3.98
C PHE A 211 -16.53 12.75 4.64
N THR A 212 -17.57 12.20 5.28
CA THR A 212 -17.48 11.01 6.17
C THR A 212 -18.38 9.85 5.74
N GLN A 213 -19.19 10.00 4.69
CA GLN A 213 -20.09 8.92 4.25
C GLN A 213 -19.30 7.85 3.49
N PRO A 214 -19.67 6.55 3.57
CA PRO A 214 -18.90 5.47 2.95
C PRO A 214 -18.74 5.58 1.42
N ALA A 215 -19.69 6.25 0.77
CA ALA A 215 -19.69 6.54 -0.66
C ALA A 215 -20.33 7.92 -0.94
N GLY A 216 -19.89 8.60 -2.01
CA GLY A 216 -20.45 9.88 -2.43
C GLY A 216 -20.03 10.32 -3.83
N LYS A 217 -20.88 11.12 -4.47
CA LYS A 217 -20.66 11.69 -5.79
C LYS A 217 -19.82 12.96 -5.71
N PHE A 218 -18.77 13.04 -6.54
CA PHE A 218 -17.94 14.23 -6.68
C PHE A 218 -18.39 15.11 -7.85
N ALA A 219 -18.67 14.52 -9.01
CA ALA A 219 -19.26 15.21 -10.17
C ALA A 219 -19.82 14.19 -11.19
N THR A 220 -20.49 14.68 -12.23
CA THR A 220 -20.79 13.92 -13.46
C THR A 220 -20.12 14.63 -14.64
N VAL A 221 -19.32 13.91 -15.43
CA VAL A 221 -18.74 14.40 -16.70
C VAL A 221 -19.57 13.85 -17.85
N TYR A 222 -20.00 14.70 -18.77
CA TYR A 222 -20.75 14.29 -19.96
C TYR A 222 -19.81 14.21 -21.16
N PHE A 223 -19.67 13.00 -21.71
CA PHE A 223 -18.89 12.73 -22.91
C PHE A 223 -19.81 12.58 -24.12
N GLN A 224 -19.41 13.17 -25.25
CA GLN A 224 -20.00 12.95 -26.56
C GLN A 224 -19.10 12.02 -27.38
N THR A 225 -19.71 11.04 -28.05
CA THR A 225 -19.00 10.11 -28.95
C THR A 225 -18.80 10.72 -30.35
N GLN A 226 -17.57 10.63 -30.85
CA GLN A 226 -17.10 11.35 -32.05
C GLN A 226 -16.77 10.42 -33.23
N LYS A 227 -16.35 9.17 -32.95
CA LYS A 227 -16.01 8.14 -33.95
C LYS A 227 -16.44 6.75 -33.44
N PRO A 228 -16.85 5.83 -34.32
CA PRO A 228 -17.09 4.44 -33.94
C PRO A 228 -15.77 3.69 -33.69
N GLY A 229 -15.74 2.80 -32.70
CA GLY A 229 -14.57 2.02 -32.31
C GLY A 229 -14.40 1.87 -30.79
N PRO A 230 -13.43 1.06 -30.34
CA PRO A 230 -13.08 0.96 -28.93
C PRO A 230 -12.32 2.21 -28.46
N THR A 231 -12.60 2.67 -27.25
CA THR A 231 -11.91 3.79 -26.61
C THR A 231 -11.82 3.57 -25.11
N GLN A 232 -10.88 4.25 -24.44
CA GLN A 232 -10.62 4.10 -23.02
C GLN A 232 -10.76 5.45 -22.30
N VAL A 233 -11.27 5.40 -21.07
CA VAL A 233 -11.20 6.51 -20.10
C VAL A 233 -10.52 5.99 -18.84
N GLU A 234 -9.50 6.71 -18.35
CA GLU A 234 -8.72 6.29 -17.18
C GLU A 234 -8.40 7.45 -16.24
N PHE A 235 -8.25 7.14 -14.95
CA PHE A 235 -7.72 8.07 -13.96
C PHE A 235 -6.19 8.10 -14.04
N LEU A 236 -5.63 9.29 -14.13
CA LEU A 236 -4.19 9.50 -14.18
C LEU A 236 -3.54 9.37 -12.78
N PRO A 237 -2.25 8.98 -12.69
CA PRO A 237 -1.52 8.85 -11.42
C PRO A 237 -1.44 10.12 -10.57
N SER A 238 -1.70 11.29 -11.17
CA SER A 238 -1.78 12.59 -10.49
C SER A 238 -3.11 12.83 -9.75
N SER A 239 -4.09 11.92 -9.88
CA SER A 239 -5.31 11.94 -9.07
C SER A 239 -5.01 11.66 -7.61
N ILE A 240 -5.61 12.42 -6.69
CA ILE A 240 -5.39 12.32 -5.24
C ILE A 240 -6.69 12.52 -4.47
N VAL A 241 -6.84 11.78 -3.37
CA VAL A 241 -7.92 11.96 -2.39
C VAL A 241 -7.27 12.16 -1.03
N LEU A 242 -7.47 13.33 -0.42
CA LEU A 242 -6.77 13.73 0.80
C LEU A 242 -7.65 13.56 2.04
N ALA A 243 -7.07 12.94 3.07
CA ALA A 243 -7.67 12.83 4.39
C ALA A 243 -7.79 14.21 5.06
N ASN A 244 -8.84 14.39 5.85
CA ASN A 244 -9.05 15.57 6.69
C ASN A 244 -8.25 15.48 7.99
N ASP A 245 -6.94 15.31 7.87
CA ASP A 245 -5.99 15.13 8.98
C ASP A 245 -5.06 16.35 9.19
N GLY A 246 -5.21 17.38 8.36
CA GLY A 246 -4.35 18.57 8.35
C GLY A 246 -2.95 18.37 7.76
N ARG A 247 -2.66 17.18 7.21
CA ARG A 247 -1.35 16.81 6.64
C ARG A 247 -1.38 16.47 5.16
N GLY A 248 -2.57 16.24 4.60
CA GLY A 248 -2.72 15.91 3.19
C GLY A 248 -2.36 14.46 2.88
N THR A 249 -2.68 13.53 3.78
CA THR A 249 -2.41 12.10 3.54
C THR A 249 -3.30 11.57 2.40
N ASN A 250 -2.71 11.00 1.35
CA ASN A 250 -3.43 10.45 0.21
C ASN A 250 -4.03 9.06 0.53
N VAL A 251 -5.36 8.96 0.48
CA VAL A 251 -6.13 7.75 0.76
C VAL A 251 -6.68 7.03 -0.48
N LEU A 252 -6.36 7.51 -1.69
CA LEU A 252 -6.74 6.89 -2.96
C LEU A 252 -6.00 5.55 -3.17
N LYS A 253 -6.75 4.46 -3.29
CA LYS A 253 -6.30 3.07 -3.43
C LYS A 253 -5.78 2.74 -4.82
N GLU A 254 -6.59 3.02 -5.82
CA GLU A 254 -6.37 2.57 -7.19
C GLU A 254 -6.93 3.57 -8.19
N PHE A 255 -6.32 3.59 -9.37
CA PHE A 255 -6.76 4.39 -10.51
C PHE A 255 -7.64 3.49 -11.37
N ALA A 256 -8.93 3.83 -11.47
CA ALA A 256 -9.86 3.07 -12.30
C ALA A 256 -9.64 3.37 -13.79
N SER A 257 -9.98 2.41 -14.64
CA SER A 257 -10.10 2.62 -16.08
C SER A 257 -11.26 1.80 -16.63
N VAL A 258 -11.85 2.29 -17.72
CA VAL A 258 -12.97 1.66 -18.41
C VAL A 258 -12.71 1.68 -19.91
N ASN A 259 -13.11 0.61 -20.59
CA ASN A 259 -13.13 0.54 -22.04
C ASN A 259 -14.59 0.64 -22.52
N TYR A 260 -14.86 1.61 -23.37
CA TYR A 260 -16.11 1.79 -24.08
C TYR A 260 -15.99 1.28 -25.53
N LEU A 261 -17.10 0.84 -26.10
CA LEU A 261 -17.25 0.53 -27.51
C LEU A 261 -18.28 1.47 -28.13
N ILE A 262 -17.85 2.33 -29.05
CA ILE A 262 -18.74 3.22 -29.77
C ILE A 262 -19.25 2.50 -31.02
N MET A 263 -20.55 2.21 -31.06
CA MET A 263 -21.21 1.55 -32.17
C MET A 263 -21.53 2.54 -33.31
N PRO A 264 -21.37 2.15 -34.59
CA PRO A 264 -21.86 2.95 -35.70
C PRO A 264 -23.38 3.06 -35.67
N GLU A 265 -23.92 4.19 -36.15
CA GLU A 265 -25.35 4.51 -36.01
C GLU A 265 -26.27 3.52 -36.76
N ARG A 266 -25.77 2.84 -37.80
CA ARG A 266 -26.41 1.66 -38.42
C ARG A 266 -25.40 0.76 -39.12
N ALA A 267 -25.55 -0.55 -38.88
CA ALA A 267 -25.09 -1.61 -39.77
C ALA A 267 -26.32 -2.23 -40.49
N SER A 268 -27.11 -1.44 -41.22
CA SER A 268 -28.38 -1.90 -41.81
C SER A 268 -28.64 -1.42 -43.25
N ALA A 269 -27.60 -1.34 -44.08
CA ALA A 269 -27.72 -0.91 -45.48
C ALA A 269 -26.82 -1.70 -46.48
N LEU A 270 -26.17 -2.80 -46.05
CA LEU A 270 -25.31 -3.64 -46.91
C LEU A 270 -25.53 -5.15 -46.74
N GLU A 271 -26.51 -5.57 -45.92
CA GLU A 271 -26.90 -6.98 -45.78
C GLU A 271 -28.31 -7.25 -46.37
N GLU A 272 -28.77 -6.33 -47.23
CA GLU A 272 -29.84 -6.56 -48.22
C GLU A 272 -29.20 -6.71 -49.61
N ILE A 273 -28.20 -7.61 -49.72
CA ILE A 273 -27.77 -8.16 -51.00
C ILE A 273 -28.43 -9.52 -51.14
N GLU A 274 -29.60 -9.49 -51.78
CA GLU A 274 -30.26 -10.57 -52.51
C GLU A 274 -29.75 -11.99 -52.23
N VAL A 275 -30.42 -12.70 -51.31
CA VAL A 275 -30.40 -14.18 -51.33
C VAL A 275 -31.30 -14.60 -52.49
N PRO A 276 -30.79 -15.18 -53.60
CA PRO A 276 -31.65 -15.67 -54.65
C PRO A 276 -32.45 -16.85 -54.12
N VAL A 277 -33.79 -16.73 -54.16
CA VAL A 277 -34.70 -17.83 -53.86
C VAL A 277 -34.58 -18.87 -54.97
N VAL A 278 -33.69 -19.85 -54.77
CA VAL A 278 -33.68 -21.08 -55.57
C VAL A 278 -34.68 -22.04 -54.95
N THR A 279 -35.87 -22.10 -55.54
CA THR A 279 -36.78 -23.23 -55.37
C THR A 279 -36.21 -24.41 -56.15
N GLU A 280 -35.63 -25.39 -55.45
CA GLU A 280 -35.55 -26.76 -55.98
C GLU A 280 -36.15 -27.75 -54.98
N GLU A 281 -36.70 -28.82 -55.54
CA GLU A 281 -37.62 -29.71 -54.88
C GLU A 281 -36.93 -30.70 -53.94
N ILE A 282 -37.73 -31.31 -53.07
CA ILE A 282 -37.29 -32.38 -52.19
C ILE A 282 -37.08 -33.65 -53.04
N ASP A 283 -35.85 -34.17 -53.09
CA ASP A 283 -35.66 -35.61 -53.25
C ASP A 283 -34.85 -36.17 -52.07
N ALA A 284 -35.36 -37.25 -51.50
CA ALA A 284 -34.81 -37.92 -50.35
C ALA A 284 -34.16 -39.23 -50.79
N SER A 285 -32.84 -39.22 -50.97
CA SER A 285 -32.09 -40.47 -51.12
C SER A 285 -30.96 -40.59 -50.11
N VAL A 286 -30.88 -41.78 -49.52
CA VAL A 286 -30.12 -42.11 -48.32
C VAL A 286 -28.94 -43.01 -48.69
N LEU A 287 -27.77 -42.71 -48.10
CA LEU A 287 -26.56 -43.54 -48.03
C LEU A 287 -25.87 -43.99 -49.33
N GLY A 288 -24.54 -43.83 -49.36
CA GLY A 288 -23.70 -44.88 -49.94
C GLY A 288 -22.26 -44.51 -50.28
N LYS A 289 -21.32 -44.81 -49.36
CA LYS A 289 -19.92 -45.24 -49.63
C LYS A 289 -19.00 -44.24 -50.36
N ASP A 290 -17.67 -44.31 -50.33
CA ASP A 290 -16.64 -44.91 -49.46
C ASP A 290 -15.47 -43.86 -49.50
N THR A 291 -14.44 -43.76 -48.66
CA THR A 291 -13.73 -44.74 -47.81
C THR A 291 -12.87 -44.00 -46.76
N LEU A 292 -12.14 -44.74 -45.90
CA LEU A 292 -10.87 -44.36 -45.23
C LEU A 292 -10.86 -43.18 -44.22
N THR A 293 -10.72 -43.52 -42.93
CA THR A 293 -9.50 -43.18 -42.15
C THR A 293 -9.43 -44.04 -40.88
N ASN A 294 -8.25 -44.57 -40.58
CA ASN A 294 -7.96 -45.27 -39.32
C ASN A 294 -7.66 -44.23 -38.21
N PRO A 295 -7.73 -44.60 -36.92
CA PRO A 295 -7.83 -43.62 -35.84
C PRO A 295 -6.47 -43.11 -35.34
N GLY A 296 -6.49 -41.86 -34.87
CA GLY A 296 -5.62 -41.40 -33.77
C GLY A 296 -4.37 -40.62 -34.13
N THR A 297 -4.48 -39.29 -34.17
CA THR A 297 -3.42 -38.40 -33.66
C THR A 297 -4.06 -37.16 -33.02
N LYS A 298 -3.95 -37.06 -31.70
CA LYS A 298 -4.18 -35.85 -30.92
C LYS A 298 -3.07 -34.86 -31.25
N LEU A 299 -3.40 -33.68 -31.78
CA LEU A 299 -2.43 -32.59 -31.99
C LEU A 299 -2.54 -31.61 -30.83
N ASP A 300 -1.41 -31.48 -30.12
CA ASP A 300 -1.17 -30.55 -29.04
C ASP A 300 -0.36 -29.38 -29.59
N PHE A 301 -0.73 -28.14 -29.26
CA PHE A 301 -0.07 -26.93 -29.75
C PHE A 301 0.36 -26.05 -28.57
N SER A 302 1.34 -26.56 -27.82
CA SER A 302 2.14 -25.75 -26.90
C SER A 302 3.42 -25.27 -27.60
N ASP A 303 3.73 -23.98 -27.44
CA ASP A 303 4.99 -23.31 -27.73
C ASP A 303 5.58 -23.41 -29.16
N GLN A 304 5.46 -22.31 -29.94
CA GLN A 304 6.60 -21.39 -30.15
C GLN A 304 6.26 -20.29 -31.19
N THR A 305 6.01 -19.07 -30.74
CA THR A 305 6.14 -17.84 -31.56
C THR A 305 6.87 -16.74 -30.79
N LYS A 306 8.20 -16.88 -30.73
CA LYS A 306 9.11 -15.87 -30.18
C LYS A 306 9.24 -14.69 -31.15
N VAL A 307 8.29 -13.77 -31.12
CA VAL A 307 8.32 -12.55 -31.97
C VAL A 307 9.16 -11.46 -31.29
N LEU A 308 9.99 -10.75 -32.08
CA LEU A 308 10.93 -9.74 -31.58
C LEU A 308 10.19 -8.47 -31.09
N GLY A 309 10.23 -8.22 -29.78
CA GLY A 309 9.86 -6.94 -29.16
C GLY A 309 11.07 -6.30 -28.48
N LYS A 310 11.63 -5.24 -29.09
CA LYS A 310 12.79 -4.49 -28.59
C LYS A 310 12.44 -3.77 -27.29
N SER A 311 13.06 -4.14 -26.17
CA SER A 311 12.94 -3.41 -24.91
C SER A 311 13.60 -2.04 -25.02
N ILE A 312 12.80 -0.99 -25.23
CA ILE A 312 13.26 0.40 -25.13
C ILE A 312 13.22 0.78 -23.66
N SER A 313 14.38 0.81 -23.01
CA SER A 313 14.56 1.53 -21.76
C SER A 313 14.48 3.02 -22.04
N ALA A 314 13.28 3.58 -21.97
CA ALA A 314 13.09 5.03 -21.88
C ALA A 314 13.38 5.45 -20.43
N THR A 315 14.65 5.73 -20.15
CA THR A 315 15.02 6.43 -18.91
C THR A 315 14.70 7.91 -19.10
N GLU A 316 13.52 8.33 -18.66
CA GLU A 316 13.22 9.75 -18.53
C GLU A 316 14.10 10.34 -17.43
N ASN A 317 15.06 11.16 -17.83
CA ASN A 317 15.89 11.94 -16.93
C ASN A 317 15.08 13.13 -16.41
N GLU A 318 14.23 12.92 -15.40
CA GLU A 318 13.78 14.03 -14.57
C GLU A 318 14.99 14.54 -13.77
N ALA A 319 15.35 15.81 -13.99
CA ALA A 319 16.55 16.42 -13.43
C ALA A 319 16.37 16.76 -11.93
N GLN A 320 16.25 15.74 -11.10
CA GLN A 320 16.32 15.89 -9.65
C GLN A 320 17.77 16.22 -9.26
N THR A 321 17.95 17.38 -8.62
CA THR A 321 19.23 17.73 -7.98
C THR A 321 19.64 16.61 -7.03
N PRO A 322 20.92 16.20 -7.00
CA PRO A 322 21.33 15.05 -6.21
C PRO A 322 21.17 15.36 -4.72
N ALA A 323 20.04 14.94 -4.16
CA ALA A 323 19.84 14.84 -2.73
C ALA A 323 21.02 14.07 -2.16
N SER A 324 21.68 14.65 -1.14
CA SER A 324 22.87 14.06 -0.57
C SER A 324 22.64 12.58 -0.22
N PHE A 325 23.67 11.75 -0.35
CA PHE A 325 23.64 10.34 0.05
C PHE A 325 23.04 10.12 1.45
N TRP A 326 23.29 11.06 2.36
CA TRP A 326 22.72 11.10 3.71
C TRP A 326 21.22 11.42 3.77
N THR A 327 20.69 12.28 2.90
CA THR A 327 19.24 12.54 2.82
C THR A 327 18.48 11.36 2.21
N THR A 328 19.04 10.68 1.20
CA THR A 328 18.39 9.51 0.60
C THR A 328 18.40 8.30 1.55
N ILE A 329 19.51 8.07 2.26
CA ILE A 329 19.56 7.05 3.33
C ILE A 329 18.65 7.45 4.50
N GLY A 330 18.64 8.71 4.89
CA GLY A 330 17.77 9.22 5.96
C GLY A 330 16.29 9.00 5.66
N GLN A 331 15.83 9.38 4.47
CA GLN A 331 14.45 9.14 4.03
C GLN A 331 14.14 7.63 3.91
N GLY A 332 15.01 6.85 3.27
CA GLY A 332 14.82 5.39 3.15
C GLY A 332 14.77 4.69 4.51
N PHE A 333 15.58 5.11 5.48
CA PHE A 333 15.56 4.61 6.86
C PHE A 333 14.27 5.03 7.58
N VAL A 334 13.87 6.29 7.53
CA VAL A 334 12.61 6.77 8.15
C VAL A 334 11.39 6.06 7.55
N SER A 335 11.35 5.85 6.23
CA SER A 335 10.27 5.09 5.57
C SER A 335 10.28 3.60 5.88
N PHE A 336 11.45 2.97 6.00
CA PHE A 336 11.54 1.58 6.45
C PHE A 336 11.07 1.44 7.90
N MET A 337 11.44 2.38 8.77
CA MET A 337 11.14 2.31 10.19
C MET A 337 9.67 2.64 10.49
N SER A 338 9.05 3.59 9.77
CA SER A 338 7.60 3.81 9.91
C SER A 338 6.77 2.59 9.51
N VAL A 339 7.24 1.77 8.55
CA VAL A 339 6.63 0.48 8.21
C VAL A 339 6.77 -0.52 9.35
N VAL A 340 7.92 -0.57 10.03
CA VAL A 340 8.15 -1.43 11.21
C VAL A 340 7.28 -0.99 12.39
N ASP A 341 7.20 0.31 12.70
CA ASP A 341 6.39 0.86 13.78
C ASP A 341 4.91 0.58 13.54
N HIS A 342 4.45 0.80 12.31
CA HIS A 342 3.09 0.47 11.90
C HIS A 342 2.81 -1.04 12.00
N PHE A 343 3.77 -1.91 11.64
CA PHE A 343 3.62 -3.35 11.81
C PHE A 343 3.51 -3.74 13.29
N ILE A 344 4.35 -3.17 14.17
CA ILE A 344 4.27 -3.39 15.63
C ILE A 344 2.90 -2.97 16.15
N LEU A 345 2.44 -1.75 15.83
CA LEU A 345 1.14 -1.24 16.28
C LEU A 345 -0.04 -2.04 15.70
N SER A 346 0.03 -2.47 14.44
CA SER A 346 -1.01 -3.29 13.80
C SER A 346 -1.11 -4.69 14.40
N VAL A 347 0.03 -5.31 14.75
CA VAL A 347 0.06 -6.58 15.48
C VAL A 347 -0.54 -6.40 16.88
N LEU A 348 -0.20 -5.32 17.58
CA LEU A 348 -0.75 -5.02 18.91
C LEU A 348 -2.26 -4.76 18.88
N ASP A 349 -2.77 -3.97 17.93
CA ASP A 349 -4.21 -3.71 17.77
C ASP A 349 -4.97 -4.98 17.40
N SER A 350 -4.40 -5.82 16.53
CA SER A 350 -4.95 -7.15 16.21
C SER A 350 -5.00 -8.07 17.43
N VAL A 351 -3.99 -8.04 18.30
CA VAL A 351 -3.97 -8.83 19.53
C VAL A 351 -4.96 -8.28 20.56
N VAL A 352 -5.01 -6.96 20.78
CA VAL A 352 -5.92 -6.33 21.74
C VAL A 352 -7.38 -6.53 21.32
N SER A 353 -7.71 -6.38 20.03
CA SER A 353 -9.08 -6.57 19.51
C SER A 353 -9.58 -8.02 19.55
N ILE A 354 -8.72 -9.01 19.78
CA ILE A 354 -9.11 -10.39 20.10
C ILE A 354 -9.56 -10.53 21.56
N PHE A 355 -9.07 -9.67 22.46
CA PHE A 355 -9.42 -9.70 23.90
C PHE A 355 -10.49 -8.67 24.31
N THR A 356 -10.87 -7.74 23.42
CA THR A 356 -11.91 -6.72 23.65
C THR A 356 -13.20 -6.96 22.85
N ARG A 357 -13.29 -8.09 22.14
CA ARG A 357 -14.53 -8.66 21.59
C ARG A 357 -15.05 -9.77 22.49
#